data_AF-Q5NWV0-F1
#
_entry.id   AF-Q5NWV0-F1
#
_cell.length_a   1.000
_cell.length_b   1.000
_cell.length_c   1.000
_cell.angle_alpha   90.00
_cell.angle_beta   90.00
_cell.angle_gamma   90.00
#
_symmetry.space_group_name_H-M   'P 1'
#
loop_
_entity.id
_entity.type
_entity.pdbx_description
1 polymer ?
#
loop_
_entity_poly.entity_id
_entity_poly.type
_entity_poly.pdbx_seq_one_letter_code
_entity_poly.pdbx_strand_id
1 'polypeptide(L)' 'MNKEEGDLIIRVETASDVLGNGVFWEGPASRVNEIRNIPARKLAHLVATDGKPRASGMWRVSAMATHPSTDSE' A
#
# COMPACT_ATOMS: atom_id res chain seq x y z
N MET A 1 -22.50 -1.13 14.69
CA MET A 1 -22.29 -1.00 13.23
C MET A 1 -20.93 -1.61 12.94
N ASN A 2 -20.90 -2.89 12.60
CA ASN A 2 -19.66 -3.62 12.34
C ASN A 2 -19.45 -3.60 10.83
N LYS A 3 -18.64 -2.67 10.35
CA LYS A 3 -18.06 -2.81 9.01
C LYS A 3 -16.75 -3.55 9.20
N GLU A 4 -16.77 -4.85 8.96
CA GLU A 4 -15.57 -5.57 8.52
C GLU A 4 -15.29 -5.11 7.08
N GLU A 5 -14.91 -3.84 6.90
CA GLU A 5 -14.14 -3.44 5.73
C GLU A 5 -12.80 -4.16 5.90
N GLY A 6 -12.59 -5.26 5.17
CA GLY A 6 -11.33 -6.00 5.22
C GLY A 6 -10.17 -5.02 5.14
N ASP A 7 -9.24 -5.10 6.09
CA ASP A 7 -8.18 -4.11 6.26
C ASP A 7 -7.39 -3.95 4.96
N LEU A 8 -7.66 -2.89 4.20
CA LEU A 8 -6.94 -2.62 2.96
C LEU A 8 -5.47 -2.38 3.32
N ILE A 9 -4.60 -3.30 2.92
CA ILE A 9 -3.15 -3.15 3.14
C ILE A 9 -2.58 -2.34 1.99
N ILE A 10 -1.81 -1.32 2.32
CA ILE A 10 -1.07 -0.51 1.37
C ILE A 10 0.39 -0.94 1.44
N ARG A 11 0.95 -1.30 0.29
CA ARG A 11 2.36 -1.66 0.15
C ARG A 11 3.05 -0.60 -0.68
N VAL A 12 4.13 -0.05 -0.14
CA VAL A 12 4.98 0.96 -0.77
C VAL A 12 6.33 0.35 -1.02
N GLU A 13 6.72 0.30 -2.28
CA GLU A 13 7.96 -0.27 -2.76
C GLU A 13 8.81 0.81 -3.41
N THR A 14 10.13 0.62 -3.32
CA THR A 14 11.09 1.34 -4.14
C THR A 14 11.48 0.46 -5.31
N ALA A 15 11.51 1.05 -6.50
CA ALA A 15 12.08 0.46 -7.70
C ALA A 15 13.21 1.37 -8.20
N SER A 16 14.44 0.91 -8.09
CA SER A 16 15.62 1.68 -8.47
C SER A 16 16.71 0.75 -8.96
N ASP A 17 17.24 1.03 -10.15
CA ASP A 17 18.38 0.27 -10.70
C ASP A 17 19.69 0.54 -9.96
N VAL A 18 19.73 1.58 -9.12
CA VAL A 18 20.91 1.99 -8.34
C VAL A 18 20.82 1.54 -6.89
N LEU A 19 19.65 1.72 -6.26
CA LEU A 19 19.44 1.42 -4.84
C LEU A 19 18.80 0.03 -4.60
N GLY A 20 18.41 -0.65 -5.68
CA GLY A 20 17.70 -1.92 -5.62
C GLY A 20 16.19 -1.76 -5.40
N ASN A 21 15.48 -2.86 -5.64
CA ASN A 21 14.05 -2.96 -5.41
C ASN A 21 13.78 -3.45 -3.98
N GLY A 22 12.79 -2.90 -3.29
CA GLY A 22 12.48 -3.31 -1.93
C GLY A 22 11.18 -2.74 -1.37
N VAL A 23 10.74 -3.26 -0.23
CA VAL A 23 9.58 -2.75 0.50
C VAL A 23 10.05 -1.63 1.42
N PHE A 24 9.52 -0.43 1.20
CA PHE A 24 9.78 0.72 2.04
C PHE A 24 8.81 0.80 3.22
N TRP A 25 7.54 0.46 2.99
CA TRP A 25 6.50 0.45 4.01
C TRP A 25 5.36 -0.48 3.62
N GLU A 26 4.77 -1.18 4.58
CA GLU A 26 3.59 -2.02 4.40
C GLU A 26 2.71 -1.91 5.65
N GLY A 27 1.41 -1.71 5.48
CA GLY A 27 0.49 -1.57 6.59
C GLY A 27 -0.91 -1.17 6.18
N PRO A 28 -1.86 -1.09 7.12
CA PRO A 28 -3.24 -0.77 6.80
C PRO A 28 -3.39 0.66 6.28
N ALA A 29 -4.37 0.86 5.41
CA ALA A 29 -4.70 2.15 4.80
C ALA A 29 -4.94 3.26 5.85
N SER A 30 -5.41 2.92 7.05
CA SER A 30 -5.60 3.86 8.17
C SER A 30 -4.28 4.42 8.73
N ARG A 31 -3.14 3.77 8.48
CA ARG A 31 -1.82 4.11 9.03
C ARG A 31 -0.85 4.74 8.03
N VAL A 32 -1.29 5.01 6.80
CA VAL A 32 -0.43 5.64 5.77
C VAL A 32 0.16 7.00 6.19
N ASN A 33 -0.41 7.67 7.20
CA ASN A 33 0.15 8.89 7.79
C ASN A 33 1.51 8.69 8.48
N GLU A 34 1.86 7.47 8.87
CA GLU A 34 3.15 7.11 9.46
C GLU A 34 4.31 7.15 8.46
N ILE A 35 4.01 7.12 7.16
CA ILE A 35 5.00 7.20 6.09
C ILE A 35 5.67 8.57 6.16
N ARG A 36 6.97 8.58 6.50
CA ARG A 36 7.75 9.82 6.68
C ARG A 36 8.14 10.48 5.36
N ASN A 37 8.28 9.71 4.29
CA ASN A 37 8.59 10.24 2.96
C ASN A 37 7.33 10.86 2.32
N ILE A 38 7.34 12.18 2.08
CA ILE A 38 6.17 12.92 1.62
C ILE A 38 5.65 12.44 0.25
N PRO A 39 6.49 12.26 -0.80
CA PRO A 39 6.05 11.67 -2.07
C PRO A 39 5.40 10.30 -1.91
N ALA A 40 6.04 9.40 -1.17
CA ALA A 40 5.52 8.06 -0.92
C ALA A 40 4.15 8.10 -0.20
N ARG A 41 4.03 8.94 0.83
CA ARG A 41 2.78 9.11 1.59
C ARG A 41 1.64 9.64 0.72
N LYS A 42 1.91 10.62 -0.14
CA LYS A 42 0.89 11.17 -1.05
C LYS A 42 0.39 10.10 -2.02
N LEU A 43 1.29 9.29 -2.59
CA LEU A 43 0.88 8.17 -3.42
C LEU A 43 0.04 7.16 -2.62
N ALA A 44 0.50 6.78 -1.42
CA ALA A 44 -0.23 5.88 -0.53
C ALA A 44 -1.63 6.37 -0.18
N HIS A 45 -1.85 7.66 0.06
CA HIS A 45 -3.19 8.21 0.24
C HIS A 45 -4.09 8.04 -0.98
N LEU A 46 -3.57 8.28 -2.19
CA LEU A 46 -4.34 8.11 -3.41
C LEU A 46 -4.76 6.65 -3.58
N VAL A 47 -3.81 5.73 -3.43
CA VAL A 47 -4.07 4.27 -3.50
C VAL A 47 -5.03 3.82 -2.39
N ALA A 48 -4.90 4.35 -1.17
CA ALA A 48 -5.84 4.07 -0.08
C ALA A 48 -7.27 4.56 -0.36
N THR A 49 -7.41 5.60 -1.18
CA THR A 49 -8.71 6.22 -1.50
C THR A 49 -9.43 5.47 -2.62
N ASP A 50 -8.71 5.07 -3.67
CA ASP A 50 -9.32 4.46 -4.88
C ASP A 50 -8.94 3.00 -5.12
N GLY A 51 -8.05 2.42 -4.32
CA GLY A 51 -7.55 1.06 -4.44
C GLY A 51 -6.64 0.83 -5.66
N LYS A 52 -6.36 1.86 -6.47
CA LYS A 52 -5.66 1.69 -7.75
C LYS A 52 -4.16 1.81 -7.56
N PRO A 53 -3.35 0.86 -8.08
CA PRO A 53 -1.89 0.97 -8.02
C PRO A 53 -1.39 2.24 -8.70
N ARG A 54 -0.38 2.88 -8.11
CA ARG A 54 0.22 4.14 -8.60
C ARG A 54 1.74 4.09 -8.52
N ALA A 55 2.41 4.78 -9.44
CA ALA A 55 3.86 4.90 -9.44
C ALA A 55 4.29 6.36 -9.70
N SER A 56 5.42 6.77 -9.11
CA SER A 56 6.01 8.09 -9.29
C SER A 56 7.50 8.06 -8.98
N GLY A 57 8.34 8.25 -10.00
CA GLY A 57 9.79 8.08 -9.88
C GLY A 57 10.12 6.66 -9.43
N MET A 58 10.86 6.53 -8.32
CA MET A 58 11.20 5.23 -7.73
C MET A 58 10.05 4.61 -6.91
N TRP A 59 8.98 5.34 -6.61
CA TRP A 59 7.91 4.84 -5.75
C TRP A 59 6.90 4.03 -6.54
N ARG A 60 6.61 2.82 -6.06
CA ARG A 60 5.49 1.98 -6.53
C ARG A 60 4.59 1.68 -5.35
N VAL A 61 3.29 1.92 -5.48
CA VAL A 61 2.32 1.72 -4.41
C VAL A 61 1.15 0.89 -4.90
N SER A 62 0.79 -0.13 -4.16
CA SER A 62 -0.31 -1.04 -4.46
C SER A 62 -1.19 -1.26 -3.23
N ALA A 63 -2.47 -1.56 -3.49
CA ALA A 63 -3.40 -2.00 -2.47
C ALA A 63 -3.49 -3.54 -2.52
N MET A 64 -3.46 -4.18 -1.36
CA MET A 64 -3.61 -5.61 -1.19
C MET A 64 -4.85 -5.85 -0.34
N ALA A 65 -5.80 -6.62 -0.88
CA ALA A 65 -6.93 -7.07 -0.09
C ALA A 65 -6.47 -8.20 0.83
N THR A 66 -6.59 -8.04 2.14
CA THR A 66 -6.61 -9.19 3.05
C THR A 66 -7.98 -9.84 2.93
N HIS A 67 -8.15 -10.70 1.92
CA HIS A 67 -9.19 -11.72 2.01
C HIS A 67 -8.69 -12.78 2.99
N PRO A 68 -9.49 -13.24 3.97
CA PRO A 68 -9.26 -14.56 4.51
C PRO A 68 -9.42 -15.53 3.34
N SER A 69 -8.35 -16.21 2.95
CA SER A 69 -8.45 -17.36 2.05
C SER A 69 -9.31 -18.40 2.76
N THR A 70 -10.62 -18.39 2.51
CA THR A 70 -11.42 -19.59 2.68
C THR A 70 -11.10 -20.48 1.48
N ASP A 71 -9.95 -21.14 1.55
CA ASP A 71 -9.76 -22.38 0.80
C ASP A 71 -10.72 -23.38 1.45
N SER A 72 -11.87 -23.57 0.82
CA SER A 72 -12.73 -24.73 1.04
C SER A 72 -12.53 -25.65 -0.14
N GLU A 73 -11.79 -26.73 0.06
CA GLU A 73 -12.05 -28.04 -0.54
C GLU A 73 -11.49 -29.15 0.35
#